data_AF-A0A960S3S1-F1
#
_entry.id   AF-A0A960S3S1-F1
#
_cell.length_a   1.000
_cell.length_b   1.000
_cell.length_c   1.000
_cell.angle_alpha   90.00
_cell.angle_beta   90.00
_cell.angle_gamma   90.00
#
_symmetry.space_group_name_H-M   'P 1'
#
loop_
_entity.id
_entity.type
_entity.pdbx_description
1 polymer ?
#
loop_
_entity_poly.entity_id
_entity_poly.type
_entity_poly.pdbx_seq_one_letter_code
_entity_poly.pdbx_strand_id
1 'polypeptide(L)'
;FGGPIVKDGDPEEQEKQLKYMNLVANAIMLSNVVDLTNVINQMIQEGKRVTPKLISKLSPYMRQHIRRFGQYTLDMDEKPEILKPTSIKFLRENLK
;
A
#
# COMPACT_ATOMS: atom_id res chain seq x y z
N PHE A 1 22.16 2.01 7.93
CA PHE A 1 22.35 0.75 7.18
C PHE A 1 23.55 0.04 7.77
N GLY A 2 23.42 -1.22 8.17
CA GLY A 2 24.43 -1.93 8.98
C GLY A 2 24.00 -2.24 10.42
N GLY A 3 22.73 -2.63 10.63
CA GLY A 3 22.36 -3.39 11.84
C GLY A 3 23.03 -4.77 11.83
N PRO A 4 22.98 -5.53 12.95
CA PRO A 4 23.78 -6.74 13.12
C PRO A 4 23.66 -7.62 11.89
N ILE A 5 24.83 -7.89 11.31
CA ILE A 5 25.05 -8.78 10.18
C ILE A 5 24.19 -10.02 10.42
N VAL A 6 23.35 -10.39 9.45
CA VAL A 6 22.58 -11.64 9.48
C VAL A 6 23.60 -12.76 9.71
N LYS A 7 23.69 -13.22 10.96
CA LYS A 7 24.78 -14.11 11.40
C LYS A 7 24.61 -15.54 10.94
N ASP A 8 23.43 -15.90 10.43
CA ASP A 8 23.19 -17.20 9.83
C ASP A 8 22.51 -17.02 8.48
N GLY A 9 23.16 -17.53 7.43
CA GLY A 9 22.53 -17.74 6.13
C GLY A 9 21.52 -18.88 6.16
N ASP A 10 20.83 -19.09 7.27
CA ASP A 10 19.82 -20.12 7.46
C ASP A 10 18.67 -19.88 6.48
N PRO A 11 18.42 -20.80 5.53
CA PRO A 11 17.34 -20.67 4.56
C PRO A 11 15.97 -20.46 5.21
N GLU A 12 15.73 -21.05 6.38
CA GLU A 12 14.43 -20.93 7.07
C GLU A 12 14.20 -19.51 7.60
N GLU A 13 15.22 -18.91 8.24
CA GLU A 13 15.14 -17.54 8.75
C GLU A 13 15.04 -16.52 7.60
N GLN A 14 15.71 -16.76 6.47
CA GLN A 14 15.57 -15.95 5.27
C GLN A 14 14.15 -16.03 4.68
N GLU A 15 13.58 -17.23 4.60
CA GLU A 15 12.21 -17.43 4.12
C GLU A 15 11.20 -16.71 5.02
N LYS A 16 11.35 -16.80 6.35
CA LYS A 16 10.52 -16.06 7.30
C LYS A 16 10.59 -14.56 7.04
N GLN A 17 11.79 -14.00 6.95
CA GLN A 17 11.97 -12.57 6.67
C GLN A 17 11.28 -12.14 5.37
N LEU A 18 11.43 -12.91 4.29
CA LEU A 18 10.77 -12.62 3.01
C LEU A 18 9.24 -12.63 3.13
N LYS A 19 8.68 -13.62 3.83
CA LYS A 19 7.22 -13.70 4.07
C LYS A 19 6.71 -12.51 4.86
N TYR A 20 7.40 -12.11 5.93
CA TYR A 20 7.05 -10.93 6.72
C TYR A 20 7.12 -9.65 5.87
N MET A 21 8.18 -9.47 5.10
CA MET A 21 8.33 -8.32 4.21
C MET A 21 7.23 -8.26 3.15
N ASN A 22 6.82 -9.40 2.59
CA ASN A 22 5.72 -9.48 1.64
C ASN A 22 4.38 -9.11 2.28
N LEU A 23 4.11 -9.61 3.49
CA LEU A 23 2.90 -9.27 4.23
C LEU A 23 2.80 -7.76 4.48
N VAL A 24 3.88 -7.16 5.00
CA VAL A 24 3.93 -5.73 5.28
C VAL A 24 3.79 -4.91 3.99
N ALA A 25 4.47 -5.31 2.91
CA ALA A 25 4.35 -4.63 1.62
C ALA A 25 2.91 -4.68 1.09
N ASN A 26 2.24 -5.84 1.20
CA ASN A 26 0.85 -6.01 0.77
C ASN A 26 -0.12 -5.15 1.59
N ALA A 27 0.04 -5.11 2.91
CA ALA A 27 -0.78 -4.29 3.80
C ALA A 27 -0.66 -2.79 3.45
N ILE A 28 0.57 -2.32 3.22
CA ILE A 28 0.83 -0.93 2.85
C ILE A 28 0.25 -0.61 1.46
N MET A 29 0.42 -1.51 0.49
CA MET A 29 -0.17 -1.35 -0.83
C MET A 29 -1.69 -1.21 -0.76
N LEU A 30 -2.35 -2.03 0.06
CA LEU A 30 -3.80 -1.97 0.24
C LEU A 30 -4.21 -0.60 0.80
N SER A 31 -3.55 -0.11 1.85
CA SER A 31 -3.82 1.21 2.42
C SER A 31 -3.66 2.31 1.36
N ASN A 32 -2.55 2.30 0.62
CA ASN A 32 -2.28 3.27 -0.43
C ASN A 32 -3.36 3.27 -1.52
N VAL A 33 -3.84 2.10 -1.94
CA VAL A 33 -4.91 2.00 -2.94
C VAL A 33 -6.22 2.58 -2.42
N VAL A 34 -6.57 2.33 -1.15
CA VAL A 34 -7.77 2.90 -0.53
C VAL A 34 -7.69 4.43 -0.51
N ASP A 35 -6.58 4.99 -0.06
CA ASP A 35 -6.37 6.43 0.04
C ASP A 35 -6.39 7.10 -1.34
N LEU A 36 -5.64 6.56 -2.30
CA LEU A 36 -5.64 7.04 -3.69
C LEU A 36 -7.04 7.01 -4.29
N THR A 37 -7.80 5.95 -4.05
CA THR A 37 -9.15 5.81 -4.60
C THR A 37 -10.10 6.85 -4.00
N ASN A 38 -10.00 7.10 -2.69
CA ASN A 38 -10.80 8.11 -2.01
C ASN A 38 -10.50 9.52 -2.55
N VAL A 39 -9.22 9.87 -2.70
CA VAL A 39 -8.79 11.17 -3.27
C VAL A 39 -9.27 11.32 -4.72
N ILE A 40 -9.13 10.27 -5.55
CA ILE A 40 -9.62 10.31 -6.93
C ILE A 40 -11.14 10.53 -6.98
N ASN A 41 -11.90 9.82 -6.14
CA ASN A 41 -13.35 9.99 -6.05
C ASN A 41 -13.74 11.40 -5.60
N GLN A 42 -12.99 12.02 -4.69
CA GLN A 42 -13.18 13.42 -4.30
C GLN A 42 -12.89 14.36 -5.47
N MET A 43 -11.77 14.18 -6.19
CA MET A 43 -11.44 14.99 -7.36
C MET A 43 -12.53 14.94 -8.45
N ILE A 44 -13.12 13.76 -8.68
CA ILE A 44 -14.24 13.59 -9.62
C ILE A 44 -15.47 14.38 -9.14
N GLN A 45 -15.78 14.34 -7.83
CA GLN A 45 -16.89 15.10 -7.25
C GLN A 45 -16.69 16.62 -7.38
N GLU A 46 -15.45 17.08 -7.27
CA GLU A 46 -15.05 18.48 -7.51
C GLU A 46 -15.09 18.87 -9.01
N GLY A 47 -15.48 17.97 -9.92
CA GLY A 47 -15.56 18.21 -11.35
C GLY A 47 -14.22 18.15 -12.09
N LYS A 48 -13.14 17.66 -11.44
CA LYS A 48 -11.84 17.50 -12.09
C LYS A 48 -11.87 16.32 -13.05
N ARG A 49 -11.26 16.50 -14.22
CA ARG A 49 -11.18 15.46 -15.26
C ARG A 49 -10.14 14.40 -14.88
N VAL A 50 -10.61 13.22 -14.48
CA VAL A 50 -9.77 12.02 -14.27
C VAL A 50 -10.08 11.02 -15.37
N THR A 51 -9.04 10.38 -15.93
CA THR A 51 -9.20 9.37 -17.00
C THR A 51 -8.52 8.05 -16.63
N PRO A 52 -8.97 6.90 -17.18
CA PRO A 52 -8.31 5.61 -16.95
C PRO A 52 -6.81 5.63 -17.27
N LYS A 53 -6.41 6.37 -18.32
CA LYS A 53 -5.01 6.53 -18.72
C LYS A 53 -4.17 7.27 -17.69
N LEU A 54 -4.75 8.21 -16.93
CA LEU A 54 -4.07 8.88 -15.83
C LEU A 54 -3.94 7.94 -14.62
N ILE A 55 -5.00 7.21 -14.31
CA ILE A 55 -4.99 6.23 -13.20
C ILE A 55 -3.94 5.14 -13.45
N SER A 56 -3.80 4.67 -14.69
CA SER A 56 -2.80 3.64 -15.04
C SER A 56 -1.35 4.09 -14.87
N LYS A 57 -1.09 5.38 -14.59
CA LYS A 57 0.24 5.90 -14.26
C LYS A 57 0.52 5.93 -12.77
N LEU A 58 -0.50 5.75 -11.94
CA LEU A 58 -0.35 5.65 -10.50
C LEU A 58 0.17 4.26 -10.13
N SER A 59 0.99 4.21 -9.10
CA SER A 59 1.50 2.97 -8.52
C SER A 59 1.13 2.92 -7.05
N PRO A 60 0.66 1.78 -6.53
CA PRO A 60 0.42 1.60 -5.10
C PRO A 60 1.72 1.59 -4.27
N TYR A 61 2.88 1.54 -4.93
CA TYR A 61 4.21 1.54 -4.30
C TYR A 61 4.79 2.96 -4.12
N MET A 62 4.02 3.89 -3.55
CA MET A 62 4.57 5.21 -3.21
C MET A 62 5.58 5.08 -2.05
N ARG A 63 6.79 5.61 -2.22
CA ARG A 63 7.93 5.39 -1.30
C ARG A 63 8.21 6.55 -0.34
N GLN A 64 7.48 7.65 -0.44
CA GLN A 64 7.86 8.91 0.23
C GLN A 64 7.56 8.90 1.75
N HIS A 65 6.48 8.25 2.20
CA HIS A 65 6.03 8.31 3.59
C HIS A 65 6.12 6.97 4.35
N ILE A 66 6.62 5.90 3.71
CA ILE A 66 6.65 4.55 4.28
C ILE A 66 8.06 3.97 4.33
N ARG A 67 8.46 3.43 5.49
CA ARG A 67 9.73 2.72 5.64
C ARG A 67 9.58 1.25 5.26
N ARG A 68 9.34 0.97 3.96
CA ARG A 68 9.19 -0.42 3.44
C ARG A 68 10.32 -1.35 3.89
N PHE A 69 11.53 -0.81 4.02
CA PHE A 69 12.69 -1.50 4.56
C PHE A 69 13.06 -0.86 5.90
N GLY A 70 12.92 -1.62 6.99
CA GLY A 70 13.21 -1.13 8.33
C GLY A 70 12.51 -1.95 9.42
N GLN A 71 12.79 -1.60 10.68
CA GLN A 71 12.05 -2.13 11.82
C GLN A 71 10.73 -1.34 11.97
N TYR A 72 9.63 -2.07 12.10
CA TYR A 72 8.33 -1.52 12.48
C TYR A 72 8.10 -1.79 13.96
N THR A 73 7.87 -0.74 14.74
CA THR A 73 7.33 -0.86 16.09
C THR A 73 5.82 -0.80 15.96
N LEU A 74 5.14 -1.87 16.38
CA LEU A 74 3.68 -1.93 16.38
C LEU A 74 3.18 -1.52 17.76
N ASP A 75 2.40 -0.46 17.82
CA ASP A 75 1.55 -0.19 18.97
C ASP A 75 0.26 -1.01 18.82
N MET A 76 -0.01 -1.89 19.77
CA MET A 76 -1.19 -2.77 19.73
C MET A 76 -2.44 -2.10 20.35
N ASP A 77 -2.26 -1.00 21.07
CA ASP A 77 -3.35 -0.19 21.63
C ASP A 77 -3.88 0.80 20.59
N GLU A 78 -3.03 1.23 19.65
CA GLU A 78 -3.42 2.07 18.51
C GLU A 78 -4.07 1.23 17.41
N LYS A 79 -5.41 1.27 17.33
CA LYS A 79 -6.15 0.59 16.26
C LYS A 79 -6.21 1.48 15.01
N PRO A 80 -5.79 0.96 13.83
CA PRO A 80 -5.91 1.71 12.59
C PRO A 80 -7.39 1.92 12.25
N GLU A 81 -7.66 2.99 11.50
CA GLU A 81 -8.99 3.21 10.93
C GLU A 81 -9.39 2.05 10.02
N ILE A 82 -10.68 1.71 10.04
CA ILE A 82 -11.22 0.65 9.20
C ILE A 82 -11.10 1.07 7.74
N LEU A 83 -10.35 0.30 6.95
CA LEU A 83 -10.26 0.50 5.51
C LEU A 83 -11.65 0.36 4.86
N LYS A 84 -12.09 1.42 4.18
CA LYS A 84 -13.34 1.46 3.41
C LYS A 84 -13.01 1.52 1.92
N PRO A 85 -12.68 0.39 1.27
CA PRO A 85 -12.37 0.39 -0.15
C PRO A 85 -13.60 0.81 -0.95
N THR A 86 -13.44 1.81 -1.81
CA THR A 86 -14.47 2.26 -2.75
C THR A 86 -14.02 2.00 -4.19
N SER A 87 -14.96 1.86 -5.12
CA SER A 87 -14.64 1.78 -6.55
C SER A 87 -14.68 3.17 -7.17
N ILE A 88 -13.82 3.42 -8.15
CA ILE A 88 -13.93 4.61 -9.00
C ILE A 88 -15.14 4.42 -9.92
N LYS A 89 -16.08 5.38 -9.89
CA LYS A 89 -17.42 5.24 -10.50
C LYS A 89 -17.36 4.81 -11.97
N PHE A 90 -16.54 5.47 -12.79
CA PHE A 90 -16.45 5.19 -14.23
C PHE A 90 -15.66 3.92 -14.58
N LEU A 91 -14.80 3.40 -13.69
CA LEU A 91 -14.11 2.12 -13.93
C LEU A 91 -15.09 0.94 -13.82
N ARG A 92 -16.12 1.05 -12.99
CA ARG A 92 -17.17 0.05 -12.84
C ARG A 92 -18.06 -0.07 -14.10
N GLU A 93 -18.25 1.02 -14.82
CA GLU A 93 -19.11 1.07 -16.01
C GLU A 93 -18.48 0.37 -17.22
N ASN A 94 -17.14 0.32 -17.30
CA ASN A 94 -16.39 -0.30 -18.39
C ASN A 94 -16.10 -1.80 -18.17
N LEU A 95 -16.61 -2.39 -17.10
CA LEU A 95 -16.43 -3.81 -16.74
C LEU A 95 -17.67 -4.68 -17.08
N LYS A 96 -18.58 -4.18 -17.93
CA LYS A 96 -19.72 -4.92 -18.49
C LYS A 96 -19.47 -5.30 -19.93
#